data_AF-A0A816T7U8-F1
#
_entry.id   AF-A0A816T7U8-F1
#
_cell.length_a   1.000
_cell.length_b   1.000
_cell.length_c   1.000
_cell.angle_alpha   90.00
_cell.angle_beta   90.00
_cell.angle_gamma   90.00
#
_symmetry.space_group_name_H-M   'P 1'
#
loop_
_entity.id
_entity.type
_entity.pdbx_description
1 polymer ?
#
loop_
_entity_poly.entity_id
_entity_poly.type
_entity_poly.pdbx_seq_one_letter_code
_entity_poly.pdbx_strand_id
1 'polypeptide(L)' 'MSWRTIECGTPHSPSSGGVCISGVLYYKAADQLFSKASMIVCFDVRSEKYNFVRVRESSIGAVDTTTTLIN' A
#
# COMPACT_ATOMS: atom_id res chain seq x y z
N MET A 1 17.74 -12.62 -16.81
CA MET A 1 16.89 -11.95 -15.80
C MET A 1 17.30 -12.48 -14.43
N SER A 2 17.72 -11.59 -13.53
CA SER A 2 18.02 -11.93 -12.14
C SER A 2 17.05 -11.20 -11.22
N TRP A 3 16.68 -11.84 -10.13
CA TRP A 3 15.92 -11.19 -9.06
C TRP A 3 16.87 -10.36 -8.19
N ARG A 4 16.36 -9.23 -7.69
CA ARG A 4 17.03 -8.43 -6.67
C ARG A 4 16.01 -7.91 -5.67
N THR A 5 16.44 -7.77 -4.43
CA THR A 5 15.64 -7.19 -3.34
C THR A 5 15.78 -5.66 -3.35
N ILE A 6 14.69 -4.96 -3.06
CA ILE A 6 14.66 -3.52 -2.84
C ILE A 6 14.21 -3.31 -1.39
N GLU A 7 15.08 -2.74 -0.59
CA GLU A 7 14.81 -2.51 0.82
C GLU A 7 13.68 -1.47 0.99
N CYS A 8 12.69 -1.84 1.80
CA CYS A 8 11.65 -0.93 2.26
C CYS A 8 11.90 -0.58 3.72
N GLY A 9 12.16 0.70 4.02
CA GLY A 9 12.41 1.17 5.39
C GLY A 9 11.17 1.18 6.32
N THR A 10 9.99 0.79 5.82
CA THR A 10 8.76 0.72 6.62
C THR A 10 8.29 -0.74 6.74
N PRO A 11 8.27 -1.31 7.95
CA PRO A 11 7.75 -2.66 8.18
C PRO A 11 6.25 -2.73 7.85
N HIS A 12 5.87 -3.60 6.91
CA HIS A 12 4.48 -3.84 6.55
C HIS A 12 4.35 -5.21 5.85
N SER A 13 3.12 -5.73 5.79
CA SER A 13 2.79 -6.91 4.99
C SER A 13 1.65 -6.59 4.00
N PRO A 14 1.78 -6.96 2.71
CA PRO A 14 0.70 -6.77 1.76
C PRO A 14 -0.54 -7.57 2.18
N SER A 15 -1.71 -6.94 2.11
CA SER A 15 -2.99 -7.54 2.51
C SER A 15 -3.92 -7.87 1.34
N SER A 16 -3.61 -7.39 0.14
CA SER A 16 -4.35 -7.70 -1.09
C SER A 16 -3.42 -7.65 -2.32
N GLY A 17 -3.96 -8.06 -3.47
CA GLY A 17 -3.32 -7.76 -4.75
C GLY A 17 -3.10 -6.26 -4.97
N GLY A 18 -2.15 -5.93 -5.84
CA GLY A 18 -1.82 -4.56 -6.21
C GLY A 18 -2.25 -4.20 -7.64
N VAL A 19 -2.27 -2.91 -7.93
CA VAL A 19 -2.50 -2.34 -9.26
C VAL A 19 -1.31 -1.48 -9.66
N CYS A 20 -0.84 -1.61 -10.90
CA CYS A 20 0.21 -0.74 -11.43
C CYS A 20 -0.43 0.32 -12.32
N ILE A 21 -0.29 1.59 -11.94
CA ILE A 21 -0.84 2.73 -12.69
C ILE A 21 0.32 3.68 -13.00
N SER A 22 0.54 3.96 -14.29
CA SER A 22 1.55 4.91 -14.75
C SER A 22 2.97 4.67 -14.20
N GLY A 23 3.34 3.40 -13.95
CA GLY A 23 4.67 3.03 -13.44
C GLY A 23 4.80 3.07 -11.91
N VAL A 24 3.70 3.26 -11.18
CA VAL A 24 3.64 3.18 -9.72
C VAL A 24 2.78 1.98 -9.33
N LEU A 25 3.34 1.08 -8.53
CA LEU A 25 2.64 -0.06 -7.96
C LEU A 25 1.95 0.36 -6.66
N TYR A 26 0.63 0.23 -6.63
CA TYR A 26 -0.22 0.50 -5.47
C TYR A 26 -0.74 -0.80 -4.88
N TYR A 27 -0.64 -0.99 -3.57
CA TYR A 27 -1.24 -2.15 -2.88
C TYR A 27 -1.64 -1.81 -1.45
N LYS A 28 -2.64 -2.52 -0.92
CA LYS A 28 -3.01 -2.41 0.50
C LYS A 28 -2.02 -3.20 1.34
N ALA A 29 -1.65 -2.66 2.49
CA ALA A 29 -0.80 -3.32 3.46
C ALA A 29 -1.27 -3.06 4.89
N ALA A 30 -1.01 -4.02 5.77
CA ALA A 30 -1.17 -3.85 7.21
C ALA A 30 0.13 -3.28 7.80
N ASP A 31 0.00 -2.25 8.62
CA ASP A 31 1.11 -1.75 9.43
C ASP A 31 1.42 -2.77 10.53
N GLN A 32 2.61 -3.35 10.52
CA GLN A 32 2.99 -4.35 11.51
C GLN A 32 3.22 -3.75 12.90
N LEU A 33 3.51 -2.45 12.99
CA LEU A 33 3.71 -1.75 14.25
C LEU A 33 2.38 -1.33 14.89
N PHE A 34 1.35 -1.11 14.08
CA PHE A 34 0.05 -0.65 14.54
C PHE A 34 -1.02 -1.65 14.08
N SER A 35 -1.38 -2.58 14.96
CA SER A 35 -2.22 -3.77 14.71
C SER A 35 -3.60 -3.52 14.07
N LYS A 36 -4.01 -2.27 13.86
CA LYS A 36 -5.26 -1.86 13.21
C LYS A 36 -5.10 -0.81 12.11
N ALA A 37 -3.89 -0.32 11.85
CA ALA A 37 -3.69 0.68 10.81
C ALA A 37 -3.52 0.01 9.45
N SER A 38 -4.46 0.28 8.55
CA SER A 38 -4.33 -0.07 7.14
C SER A 38 -3.61 1.07 6.41
N MET A 39 -2.77 0.73 5.45
CA MET A 39 -2.12 1.70 4.57
C MET A 39 -2.21 1.28 3.10
N ILE A 40 -2.08 2.27 2.21
CA ILE A 40 -1.79 2.04 0.80
C ILE A 40 -0.30 2.32 0.60
N VAL A 41 0.42 1.34 0.06
CA VAL A 41 1.82 1.47 -0.34
C VAL A 41 1.87 1.87 -1.80
N CYS A 42 2.70 2.84 -2.13
CA CYS A 42 2.97 3.30 -3.49
C CYS A 42 4.46 3.10 -3.78
N PHE A 43 4.80 2.17 -4.66
CA PHE A 43 6.18 1.90 -5.08
C PHE A 43 6.39 2.41 -6.51
N ASP A 44 7.16 3.49 -6.67
CA ASP A 44 7.58 3.99 -7.98
C ASP A 44 8.66 3.09 -8.55
N VAL A 45 8.35 2.37 -9.62
CA VAL A 45 9.22 1.37 -10.23
C VAL A 45 10.45 2.01 -10.90
N ARG A 46 10.35 3.27 -11.34
CA ARG A 46 11.44 3.98 -12.03
C ARG A 46 12.45 4.55 -11.05
N SER A 47 11.95 5.16 -9.97
CA SER A 47 12.81 5.78 -8.95
C SER A 47 13.15 4.84 -7.79
N GLU A 48 12.51 3.67 -7.72
CA GLU A 48 12.64 2.67 -6.66
C GLU A 48 12.33 3.23 -5.27
N LYS A 49 11.36 4.14 -5.20
CA LYS A 49 10.97 4.83 -3.96
C LYS A 49 9.60 4.39 -3.50
N TYR A 50 9.48 4.20 -2.20
CA TYR A 50 8.22 3.92 -1.51
C TYR A 50 7.61 5.20 -0.95
N ASN A 51 6.29 5.31 -1.06
CA ASN A 51 5.46 6.26 -0.35
C ASN A 51 4.31 5.51 0.34
N PHE A 52 3.75 6.08 1.41
CA PHE A 52 2.77 5.41 2.25
C PHE A 52 1.61 6.35 2.59
N VAL A 53 0.38 5.92 2.31
CA VAL A 53 -0.84 6.62 2.70
C VAL A 53 -1.49 5.84 3.84
N ARG A 54 -1.39 6.35 5.07
CA ARG A 54 -1.96 5.73 6.26
C ARG A 54 -3.44 6.11 6.42
N VAL A 55 -4.31 5.13 6.60
CA VAL A 55 -5.73 5.34 6.92
C VAL A 55 -5.89 5.22 8.44
N ARG A 56 -6.33 6.30 9.11
CA ARG A 56 -6.58 6.32 10.56
C ARG A 56 -8.04 5.97 10.85
N GLU A 57 -8.27 5.20 11.92
CA GLU A 57 -9.59 4.61 12.22
C GLU A 57 -10.72 5.60 12.56
N SER A 58 -10.44 6.90 12.72
CA SER A 58 -11.47 7.91 13.00
C SER A 58 -12.48 8.13 11.86
N SER A 59 -12.27 7.51 10.70
CA SER A 59 -13.16 7.58 9.54
C SER A 59 -13.89 6.26 9.24
N ILE A 60 -13.62 5.17 9.97
CA ILE A 60 -14.12 3.82 9.65
C ILE A 60 -15.61 3.63 10.01
N GLY A 61 -16.24 4.58 10.72
CA GLY A 61 -17.68 4.56 10.91
C GLY A 61 -18.49 4.74 9.61
N ALA A 62 -17.88 5.18 8.50
CA ALA A 62 -18.60 5.55 7.28
C ALA A 62 -17.94 5.13 5.95
N VAL A 63 -16.86 4.33 5.96
CA VAL A 63 -16.28 3.81 4.71
C VAL A 63 -16.87 2.43 4.44
N ASP A 64 -17.94 2.43 3.65
CA ASP A 64 -18.51 1.22 3.06
C ASP A 64 -17.41 0.47 2.29
N THR A 65 -17.19 -0.80 2.64
CA THR A 65 -16.14 -1.69 2.12
C THR A 65 -16.29 -2.04 0.64
N THR A 66 -17.25 -1.41 -0.05
CA THR A 66 -17.58 -1.59 -1.47
C THR A 66 -16.95 -0.55 -2.40
N THR A 67 -15.98 0.24 -1.93
CA THR A 67 -15.25 1.17 -2.82
C THR A 67 -14.34 0.41 -3.80
N THR A 68 -14.94 0.03 -4.94
CA THR A 68 -14.24 -0.35 -6.16
C THR A 68 -13.42 0.84 -6.64
N LEU A 69 -12.13 0.59 -6.93
CA LEU A 69 -11.31 1.55 -7.66
C LEU A 69 -11.92 1.70 -9.06
N ILE A 70 -12.53 2.85 -9.34
CA ILE A 70 -12.99 3.20 -10.69
C ILE A 70 -11.77 3.74 -11.44
N ASN A 71 -11.43 3.10 -12.55
CA ASN A 71 -10.42 3.55 -13.51
C ASN A 71 -10.98 4.64 -14.42
#